data_AF-A0A7V8Z8K1-F1
#
_entry.id   AF-A0A7V8Z8K1-F1
#
_cell.length_a   1.000
_cell.length_b   1.000
_cell.length_c   1.000
_cell.angle_alpha   90.00
_cell.angle_beta   90.00
_cell.angle_gamma   90.00
#
_symmetry.space_group_name_H-M   'P 1'
#
loop_
_entity.id
_entity.type
_entity.pdbx_description
1 polymer ?
#
loop_
_entity_poly.entity_id
_entity_poly.type
_entity_poly.pdbx_seq_one_letter_code
_entity_poly.pdbx_strand_id
1 'polypeptide(L)'
;MVTQRKPRPTRYLTASTRPVQVDRDRSIAGLLEKMEGAGFGARQLAEAHRIWLDMLGDNTTIYVAASGSLIPAGMRRLLAYVIKNRFVDVLVLTGSLIFHDLHETLGRNHYQAHPSMTDAELESAQITRTRDVLSSDEEYREAGEWISGFVNQLD
;
A
#
# COMPACT_ATOMS: atom_id res chain seq x y z
N MET A 1 16.81 -25.63 -44.84
CA MET A 1 17.10 -25.82 -43.41
C MET A 1 17.88 -24.60 -42.94
N VAL A 2 17.22 -23.63 -42.29
CA VAL A 2 17.88 -22.39 -41.86
C VAL A 2 18.62 -22.67 -40.55
N THR A 3 19.95 -22.71 -40.61
CA THR A 3 20.81 -22.78 -39.43
C THR A 3 20.65 -21.48 -38.65
N GLN A 4 19.88 -21.50 -37.57
CA GLN A 4 19.81 -20.35 -36.66
C GLN A 4 21.17 -20.15 -35.98
N ARG A 5 21.86 -19.08 -36.38
CA ARG A 5 23.12 -18.66 -35.78
C ARG A 5 22.82 -18.15 -34.38
N LYS A 6 23.32 -18.81 -33.32
CA LYS A 6 23.18 -18.32 -31.95
C LYS A 6 23.74 -16.89 -31.88
N PRO A 7 22.96 -15.89 -31.41
CA PRO A 7 23.43 -14.52 -31.31
C PRO A 7 24.62 -14.45 -30.34
N ARG A 8 25.61 -13.62 -30.67
CA ARG A 8 26.77 -13.41 -29.79
C ARG A 8 26.29 -12.80 -28.47
N PRO A 9 26.74 -13.31 -27.31
CA PRO A 9 26.38 -12.71 -26.02
C PRO A 9 26.83 -11.25 -26.01
N THR A 10 25.89 -10.35 -25.75
CA THR A 10 26.16 -8.92 -25.62
C THR A 10 26.38 -8.60 -24.14
N ARG A 11 27.11 -7.51 -23.85
CA ARG A 11 27.27 -7.03 -22.47
C ARG A 11 25.97 -6.60 -21.79
N TYR A 12 24.87 -6.48 -22.54
CA TYR A 12 23.58 -6.01 -22.05
C TYR A 12 22.60 -7.15 -21.74
N LEU A 13 22.79 -8.34 -22.34
CA LEU A 13 21.90 -9.50 -22.16
C LEU A 13 22.54 -10.50 -21.19
N THR A 14 22.75 -10.07 -19.94
CA THR A 14 23.50 -10.83 -18.92
C THR A 14 22.62 -11.74 -18.07
N ALA A 15 21.38 -11.35 -17.80
CA ALA A 15 20.43 -12.12 -17.01
C ALA A 15 19.12 -12.28 -17.78
N SER A 16 18.75 -13.53 -18.11
CA SER A 16 17.44 -13.82 -18.68
C SER A 16 16.38 -13.79 -17.58
N THR A 17 15.17 -13.36 -17.94
CA THR A 17 14.00 -13.60 -17.10
C THR A 17 13.80 -15.11 -16.92
N ARG A 18 13.29 -15.48 -15.74
CA ARG A 18 12.85 -16.84 -15.40
C ARG A 18 11.33 -16.80 -15.25
N PRO A 19 10.57 -17.61 -16.02
CA PRO A 19 9.13 -17.72 -15.84
C PRO A 19 8.78 -18.16 -14.41
N VAL A 20 7.80 -17.49 -13.80
CA VAL A 20 7.32 -17.84 -12.45
C VAL A 20 6.72 -19.24 -12.49
N GLN A 21 7.22 -20.13 -11.63
CA GLN A 21 6.74 -21.50 -11.57
C GLN A 21 5.40 -21.59 -10.82
N VAL A 22 4.48 -22.37 -11.38
CA VAL A 22 3.22 -22.74 -10.73
C VAL A 22 3.39 -24.14 -10.15
N ASP A 23 3.43 -24.23 -8.82
CA ASP A 23 3.63 -25.48 -8.09
C ASP A 23 2.59 -25.62 -6.96
N ARG A 24 2.82 -26.56 -6.04
CA ARG A 24 1.87 -26.84 -4.93
C ARG A 24 2.05 -25.94 -3.72
N ASP A 25 3.10 -25.13 -3.66
CA ASP A 25 3.33 -24.21 -2.56
C ASP A 25 2.39 -23.00 -2.69
N ARG A 26 1.58 -22.80 -1.65
CA ARG A 26 0.53 -21.78 -1.59
C ARG A 26 0.93 -20.57 -0.76
N SER A 27 2.18 -20.50 -0.30
CA SER A 27 2.66 -19.39 0.52
C SER A 27 2.86 -18.14 -0.33
N ILE A 28 2.51 -16.98 0.23
CA ILE A 28 2.78 -15.68 -0.39
C ILE A 28 4.28 -15.43 -0.46
N ALA A 29 5.03 -15.79 0.60
CA ALA A 29 6.49 -15.67 0.62
C ALA A 29 7.15 -16.49 -0.51
N GLY A 30 6.77 -17.77 -0.68
CA GLY A 30 7.30 -18.61 -1.75
C GLY A 30 6.91 -18.12 -3.15
N LEU A 31 5.73 -17.52 -3.32
CA LEU A 31 5.37 -16.84 -4.57
C LEU A 31 6.31 -15.65 -4.86
N LEU A 32 6.59 -14.82 -3.85
CA LEU A 32 7.48 -13.66 -3.99
C LEU A 32 8.91 -14.09 -4.30
N GLU A 33 9.42 -15.15 -3.68
CA GLU A 33 10.74 -15.73 -4.02
C GLU A 33 10.80 -16.17 -5.49
N LYS A 34 9.76 -16.84 -6.00
CA LYS A 34 9.68 -17.26 -7.41
C LYS A 34 9.60 -16.06 -8.37
N MET A 35 9.13 -14.90 -7.92
CA MET A 35 9.05 -13.67 -8.71
C MET A 35 10.40 -12.94 -8.87
N GLU A 36 11.44 -13.29 -8.11
CA GLU A 36 12.77 -12.64 -8.19
C GLU A 36 13.39 -12.74 -9.59
N GLY A 37 13.16 -13.85 -10.30
CA GLY A 37 13.62 -14.03 -11.67
C GLY A 37 12.77 -13.33 -12.74
N ALA A 38 11.64 -12.73 -12.37
CA ALA A 38 10.72 -12.10 -13.31
C ALA A 38 11.15 -10.65 -13.65
N GLY A 39 10.29 -9.92 -14.36
CA GLY A 39 10.48 -8.50 -14.68
C GLY A 39 9.41 -7.61 -14.02
N PHE A 40 9.61 -6.29 -14.12
CA PHE A 40 8.65 -5.28 -13.69
C PHE A 40 8.25 -5.41 -12.21
N GLY A 41 6.99 -5.15 -11.87
CA GLY A 41 6.48 -5.16 -10.50
C GLY A 41 6.66 -6.49 -9.77
N ALA A 42 6.73 -7.61 -10.50
CA ALA A 42 6.99 -8.91 -9.89
C ALA A 42 8.35 -8.96 -9.21
N ARG A 43 9.41 -8.54 -9.92
CA ARG A 43 10.75 -8.49 -9.36
C ARG A 43 10.85 -7.45 -8.24
N GLN A 44 10.23 -6.29 -8.41
CA GLN A 44 10.24 -5.23 -7.39
C GLN A 44 9.59 -5.69 -6.08
N LEU A 45 8.49 -6.45 -6.15
CA LEU A 45 7.81 -6.96 -4.96
C LEU A 45 8.63 -8.08 -4.28
N ALA A 46 9.28 -8.93 -5.07
CA ALA A 46 10.23 -9.94 -4.57
C ALA A 46 11.43 -9.30 -3.85
N GLU A 47 12.02 -8.26 -4.46
CA GLU A 47 13.12 -7.48 -3.89
C GLU A 47 12.69 -6.79 -2.58
N ALA A 48 11.51 -6.16 -2.57
CA ALA A 48 10.96 -5.52 -1.37
C ALA A 48 10.73 -6.51 -0.22
N HIS A 49 10.20 -7.70 -0.53
CA HIS A 49 10.03 -8.77 0.45
C HIS A 49 11.36 -9.22 1.06
N ARG A 50 12.38 -9.46 0.22
CA ARG A 50 13.71 -9.85 0.70
C ARG A 50 14.34 -8.77 1.58
N ILE A 51 14.32 -7.52 1.13
CA ILE A 51 14.87 -6.38 1.89
C ILE A 51 14.14 -6.24 3.24
N TRP A 52 12.82 -6.41 3.26
CA TRP A 52 12.04 -6.36 4.48
C TRP A 52 12.46 -7.46 5.47
N LEU A 53 12.64 -8.70 5.01
CA LEU A 53 13.14 -9.79 5.86
C LEU A 53 14.55 -9.53 6.38
N ASP A 54 15.44 -9.00 5.53
CA ASP A 54 16.81 -8.63 5.92
C ASP A 54 16.77 -7.55 7.03
N MET A 55 15.92 -6.53 6.89
CA MET A 55 15.74 -5.48 7.91
C MET A 55 15.19 -6.01 9.23
N LEU A 56 14.23 -6.94 9.18
CA LEU A 56 13.68 -7.58 10.38
C LEU A 56 14.66 -8.53 11.09
N GLY A 57 15.62 -9.09 10.36
CA GLY A 57 16.63 -10.02 10.88
C GLY A 57 17.89 -9.34 11.42
N ASP A 58 18.04 -8.03 11.26
CA ASP A 58 19.23 -7.26 11.62
C ASP A 58 18.94 -6.26 12.76
N ASN A 59 20.00 -5.74 13.38
CA ASN A 59 19.90 -4.67 14.39
C ASN A 59 19.84 -3.29 13.72
N THR A 60 18.76 -3.06 12.96
CA THR A 60 18.53 -1.83 12.20
C THR A 60 17.28 -1.09 12.71
N THR A 61 17.29 0.24 12.68
CA THR A 61 16.09 1.06 12.95
C THR A 61 15.22 1.20 11.71
N ILE A 62 13.94 0.83 11.82
CA ILE A 62 12.99 0.78 10.70
C ILE A 62 12.08 2.02 10.72
N TYR A 63 12.18 2.83 9.67
CA TYR A 63 11.33 4.00 9.43
C TYR A 63 10.27 3.66 8.39
N VAL A 64 8.99 3.91 8.71
CA VAL A 64 7.90 3.89 7.74
C VAL A 64 7.46 5.32 7.47
N ALA A 65 7.73 5.78 6.25
CA ALA A 65 7.21 7.04 5.74
C ALA A 65 6.02 6.76 4.82
N ALA A 66 4.87 7.37 5.08
CA ALA A 66 3.67 7.17 4.27
C ALA A 66 2.90 8.48 4.07
N SER A 67 2.27 8.57 2.89
CA SER A 67 1.39 9.67 2.50
C SER A 67 0.23 9.15 1.65
N GLY A 68 -0.78 9.99 1.43
CA GLY A 68 -1.93 9.66 0.59
C GLY A 68 -2.98 8.81 1.31
N SER A 69 -3.66 7.96 0.55
CA SER A 69 -4.92 7.32 0.96
C SER A 69 -4.73 5.87 1.44
N LEU A 70 -3.64 5.59 2.16
CA LEU A 70 -3.34 4.24 2.66
C LEU A 70 -4.45 3.70 3.58
N ILE A 71 -4.95 4.54 4.49
CA ILE A 71 -6.07 4.19 5.37
C ILE A 71 -7.36 3.98 4.57
N PRO A 72 -7.83 4.95 3.74
CA PRO A 72 -8.99 4.75 2.88
C PRO A 72 -8.92 3.53 1.96
N ALA A 73 -7.72 3.16 1.51
CA ALA A 73 -7.47 1.98 0.68
C ALA A 73 -7.51 0.65 1.48
N GLY A 74 -7.85 0.68 2.77
CA GLY A 74 -8.04 -0.51 3.61
C GLY A 74 -6.77 -1.04 4.28
N MET A 75 -5.65 -0.31 4.25
CA MET A 75 -4.39 -0.78 4.84
C MET A 75 -4.24 -0.45 6.33
N ARG A 76 -5.24 0.19 6.95
CA ARG A 76 -5.23 0.58 8.37
C ARG A 76 -4.81 -0.53 9.32
N ARG A 77 -5.45 -1.69 9.21
CA ARG A 77 -5.19 -2.82 10.11
C ARG A 77 -3.79 -3.43 9.89
N LEU A 78 -3.28 -3.40 8.66
CA LEU A 78 -1.93 -3.84 8.36
C LEU A 78 -0.90 -2.91 9.01
N LEU A 79 -1.08 -1.59 8.85
CA LEU A 79 -0.23 -0.61 9.51
C LEU A 79 -0.29 -0.74 11.04
N ALA A 80 -1.49 -0.88 11.61
CA ALA A 80 -1.67 -1.12 13.04
C ALA A 80 -0.99 -2.42 13.50
N TYR A 81 -1.00 -3.48 12.69
CA TYR A 81 -0.35 -4.74 13.01
C TYR A 81 1.17 -4.61 13.09
N VAL A 82 1.81 -3.97 12.11
CA VAL A 82 3.27 -3.81 12.12
C VAL A 82 3.74 -2.90 13.27
N ILE A 83 2.94 -1.90 13.63
CA ILE A 83 3.20 -1.04 14.80
C ILE A 83 3.07 -1.84 16.11
N LYS A 84 1.94 -2.54 16.31
CA LYS A 84 1.66 -3.29 17.54
C LYS A 84 2.68 -4.40 17.81
N ASN A 85 3.21 -5.02 16.76
CA ASN A 85 4.23 -6.07 16.86
C ASN A 85 5.67 -5.55 16.84
N ARG A 86 5.87 -4.22 16.89
CA ARG A 86 7.19 -3.58 16.90
C ARG A 86 8.07 -3.95 15.71
N PHE A 87 7.47 -4.11 14.53
CA PHE A 87 8.21 -4.27 13.27
C PHE A 87 8.65 -2.93 12.67
N VAL A 88 8.26 -1.81 13.29
CA VAL A 88 8.57 -0.45 12.87
C VAL A 88 8.91 0.37 14.11
N ASP A 89 9.97 1.17 14.02
CA ASP A 89 10.45 2.01 15.13
C ASP A 89 9.95 3.45 15.02
N VAL A 90 9.89 3.99 13.79
CA VAL A 90 9.53 5.39 13.54
C VAL A 90 8.50 5.51 12.43
N LEU A 91 7.48 6.34 12.67
CA LEU A 91 6.47 6.70 11.68
C LEU A 91 6.65 8.15 11.23
N VAL A 92 6.65 8.36 9.91
CA VAL A 92 6.66 9.70 9.29
C VAL A 92 5.44 9.80 8.38
N LEU A 93 4.35 10.39 8.88
CA LEU A 93 3.05 10.39 8.23
C LEU A 93 2.58 11.80 7.87
N THR A 94 1.82 11.93 6.79
CA THR A 94 1.04 13.16 6.54
C THR A 94 -0.14 13.26 7.52
N GLY A 95 -0.57 14.48 7.84
CA GLY A 95 -1.75 14.68 8.71
C GLY A 95 -3.02 14.02 8.19
N SER A 96 -3.18 13.91 6.86
CA SER A 96 -4.31 13.22 6.23
C SER A 96 -4.43 11.75 6.65
N LEU A 97 -3.32 11.03 6.79
CA LEU A 97 -3.30 9.63 7.20
C LEU A 97 -3.88 9.46 8.61
N ILE A 98 -3.49 10.36 9.53
CA ILE A 98 -3.95 10.36 10.91
C ILE A 98 -5.45 10.73 10.96
N PHE A 99 -5.87 11.70 10.14
CA PHE A 99 -7.28 12.07 10.01
C PHE A 99 -8.15 10.89 9.56
N HIS A 100 -7.73 10.15 8.53
CA HIS A 100 -8.48 8.98 8.06
C HIS A 100 -8.49 7.85 9.09
N ASP A 101 -7.40 7.63 9.84
CA ASP A 101 -7.38 6.65 10.93
C ASP A 101 -8.36 7.02 12.04
N LEU A 102 -8.42 8.30 12.42
CA LEU A 102 -9.43 8.80 13.36
C LEU A 102 -10.85 8.62 12.81
N HIS A 103 -11.10 9.01 11.57
CA HIS A 103 -12.40 8.87 10.92
C HIS A 103 -12.91 7.42 11.03
N GLU A 104 -12.08 6.43 10.67
CA GLU A 104 -12.46 5.02 10.83
C GLU A 104 -12.47 4.55 12.30
N THR A 105 -11.77 5.23 13.22
CA THR A 105 -11.86 4.95 14.68
C THR A 105 -13.22 5.38 15.24
N LEU A 106 -13.81 6.43 14.69
CA LEU A 106 -15.15 6.91 15.05
C LEU A 106 -16.29 6.01 14.53
N GLY A 107 -15.96 4.86 13.91
CA GLY A 107 -16.94 3.90 13.41
C GLY A 107 -17.44 4.17 11.99
N ARG A 108 -16.82 5.11 11.28
CA ARG A 108 -17.15 5.48 9.90
C ARG A 108 -16.33 4.66 8.90
N ASN A 109 -16.73 4.70 7.62
CA ASN A 109 -16.16 3.83 6.60
C ASN A 109 -15.81 4.58 5.32
N HIS A 110 -14.78 4.09 4.65
CA HIS A 110 -14.52 4.39 3.25
C HIS A 110 -15.18 3.32 2.37
N TYR A 111 -15.65 3.71 1.19
CA TYR A 111 -16.41 2.83 0.29
C TYR A 111 -15.71 2.70 -1.06
N GLN A 112 -15.97 1.62 -1.79
CA GLN A 112 -15.43 1.46 -3.16
C GLN A 112 -16.25 2.29 -4.15
N ALA A 113 -15.56 3.02 -5.04
CA ALA A 113 -16.19 3.74 -6.13
C ALA A 113 -16.44 2.80 -7.31
N HIS A 114 -17.58 2.97 -7.98
CA HIS A 114 -17.82 2.32 -9.27
C HIS A 114 -17.39 3.25 -10.42
N PRO A 115 -16.76 2.75 -11.49
CA PRO A 115 -16.30 3.59 -12.61
C PRO A 115 -17.40 4.38 -13.33
N SER A 116 -18.66 3.95 -13.22
CA SER A 116 -19.80 4.66 -13.83
C SER A 116 -20.29 5.87 -13.03
N MET A 117 -19.84 6.05 -11.79
CA MET A 117 -20.25 7.18 -10.96
C MET A 117 -19.57 8.45 -11.46
N THR A 118 -20.38 9.47 -11.76
CA THR A 118 -19.87 10.77 -12.21
C THR A 118 -19.55 11.67 -11.03
N ASP A 119 -18.58 12.58 -11.18
CA ASP A 119 -18.26 13.55 -10.12
C ASP A 119 -19.47 14.45 -9.79
N ALA A 120 -20.29 14.78 -10.79
CA ALA A 120 -21.49 15.60 -10.57
C ALA A 120 -22.54 14.89 -9.68
N GLU A 121 -22.77 13.59 -9.89
CA GLU A 121 -23.65 12.80 -9.02
C GLU A 121 -23.11 12.71 -7.60
N LEU A 122 -21.80 12.44 -7.46
CA LEU A 122 -21.14 12.31 -6.16
C LEU A 122 -21.14 13.64 -5.39
N GLU A 123 -20.83 14.75 -6.06
CA GLU A 123 -20.89 16.09 -5.49
C GLU A 123 -22.32 16.44 -5.03
N SER A 124 -23.33 16.14 -5.85
CA SER A 124 -24.74 16.36 -5.48
C SER A 124 -25.19 15.55 -4.27
N ALA A 125 -24.52 14.41 -4.02
CA ALA A 125 -24.76 13.53 -2.88
C ALA A 125 -23.83 13.82 -1.68
N GLN A 126 -22.98 14.85 -1.75
CA GLN A 126 -21.99 15.18 -0.73
C GLN A 126 -21.00 14.03 -0.44
N ILE A 127 -20.53 13.40 -1.51
CA ILE A 127 -19.57 12.30 -1.47
C ILE A 127 -18.28 12.74 -2.17
N THR A 128 -17.17 12.71 -1.45
CA THR A 128 -15.83 12.91 -2.03
C THR A 128 -15.26 11.61 -2.57
N ARG A 129 -14.74 11.65 -3.80
CA ARG A 129 -14.01 10.55 -4.43
C ARG A 129 -12.50 10.78 -4.40
N THR A 130 -11.76 9.77 -3.93
CA THR A 130 -10.31 9.66 -4.09
C THR A 130 -9.98 8.39 -4.86
N ARG A 131 -9.70 8.53 -6.17
CA ARG A 131 -9.52 7.41 -7.10
C ARG A 131 -10.72 6.46 -7.10
N ASP A 132 -10.53 5.24 -6.64
CA ASP A 132 -11.51 4.16 -6.55
C ASP A 132 -12.12 4.03 -5.14
N VAL A 133 -11.97 5.06 -4.30
CA VAL A 133 -12.50 5.11 -2.93
C VAL A 133 -13.39 6.35 -2.75
N LEU A 134 -14.49 6.20 -2.01
CA LEU A 134 -15.49 7.21 -1.69
C LEU A 134 -15.54 7.46 -0.18
N SER A 135 -15.93 8.68 0.20
CA SER A 135 -16.10 9.12 1.59
C SER A 135 -17.30 10.07 1.72
N SER A 136 -17.97 10.08 2.87
CA SER A 136 -19.03 11.05 3.16
C SER A 136 -18.42 12.39 3.61
N ASP A 137 -18.81 13.49 2.97
CA ASP A 137 -18.37 14.82 3.34
C ASP A 137 -18.93 15.24 4.71
N GLU A 138 -20.15 14.79 5.02
CA GLU A 138 -20.77 15.01 6.33
C GLU A 138 -19.94 14.34 7.44
N GLU A 139 -19.57 13.08 7.25
CA GLU A 139 -18.74 12.35 8.21
C GLU A 139 -17.33 12.94 8.36
N TYR A 140 -16.77 13.54 7.31
CA TYR A 140 -15.51 14.26 7.37
C TYR A 140 -15.64 15.57 8.14
N ARG A 141 -16.72 16.34 7.92
CA ARG A 141 -17.01 17.54 8.71
C ARG A 141 -17.14 17.20 10.19
N GLU A 142 -17.92 16.18 10.54
CA GLU A 142 -18.08 15.76 11.93
C GLU A 142 -16.77 15.25 12.55
N ALA A 143 -15.88 14.60 11.78
CA ALA A 143 -14.56 14.21 12.27
C ALA A 143 -13.70 15.44 12.57
N GLY A 144 -13.76 16.46 11.71
CA GLY A 144 -13.11 17.74 11.91
C GLY A 144 -13.63 18.47 13.16
N GLU A 145 -14.94 18.47 13.38
CA GLU A 145 -15.56 19.04 14.59
C GLU A 145 -15.12 18.29 15.85
N TRP A 146 -15.02 16.96 15.80
CA TRP A 146 -14.47 16.16 16.90
C TRP A 146 -13.02 16.58 17.23
N ILE A 147 -12.17 16.74 16.20
CA ILE A 147 -10.78 17.21 16.39
C ILE A 147 -10.79 18.61 17.00
N SER A 148 -11.60 19.53 16.48
CA SER A 148 -11.68 20.90 17.00
C SER A 148 -12.09 20.91 18.48
N GLY A 149 -13.07 20.08 18.85
CA GLY A 149 -13.49 19.91 20.24
C GLY A 149 -12.37 19.39 21.13
N PHE A 150 -11.60 18.41 20.67
CA PHE A 150 -10.43 17.91 21.40
C PHE A 150 -9.32 18.96 21.52
N VAL A 151 -8.98 19.67 20.45
CA VAL A 151 -7.95 20.71 20.45
C VAL A 151 -8.28 21.83 21.43
N ASN A 152 -9.55 22.22 21.53
CA ASN A 152 -10.00 23.24 22.49
C ASN A 152 -9.88 22.80 23.96
N GLN A 153 -9.57 21.53 24.25
CA GLN A 153 -9.30 21.02 25.60
C GLN A 153 -7.80 20.99 25.93
N LEU A 154 -6.93 21.28 24.95
CA LEU A 154 -5.50 21.37 25.15
C LEU A 154 -5.14 22.75 25.70
N ASP A 155 -4.23 22.79 26.69
CA ASP A 155 -3.71 24.03 27.30
C ASP A 155 -2.85 24.87 26.34
#